data_AF-A0A9D6Y493-F1
#
_entry.id   AF-A0A9D6Y493-F1
#
_cell.length_a   1.000
_cell.length_b   1.000
_cell.length_c   1.000
_cell.angle_alpha   90.00
_cell.angle_beta   90.00
_cell.angle_gamma   90.00
#
_symmetry.space_group_name_H-M   'P 1'
#
loop_
_entity.id
_entity.type
_entity.pdbx_description
1 polymer ?
#
loop_
_entity_poly.entity_id
_entity_poly.type
_entity_poly.pdbx_seq_one_letter_code
_entity_poly.pdbx_strand_id
1 'polypeptide(L)' 'MASRTGVANLPLHYGAAPRWLFERMTLLARQIALVVVEEQGPMALLERLADPFWFQAFGCVLGFDWHS' A
#
# COMPACT_ATOMS: atom_id res chain seq x y z
N MET A 1 9.38 -31.51 9.84
CA MET A 1 9.53 -30.26 10.63
C MET A 1 10.11 -29.21 9.72
N ALA A 2 9.46 -28.06 9.56
CA ALA A 2 10.01 -26.98 8.74
C ALA A 2 11.26 -26.40 9.42
N SER A 3 12.39 -26.38 8.70
CA SER A 3 13.63 -25.73 9.13
C SER A 3 13.50 -24.20 9.02
N ARG A 4 14.19 -23.45 9.88
CA ARG A 4 14.19 -21.97 9.83
C ARG A 4 14.74 -21.51 8.48
N THR A 5 13.91 -20.89 7.64
CA THR A 5 14.28 -20.46 6.27
C THR A 5 14.93 -19.08 6.21
N GLY A 6 14.85 -18.28 7.27
CA GLY A 6 15.45 -16.93 7.32
C GLY A 6 15.07 -16.15 8.58
N VAL A 7 15.54 -14.90 8.64
CA VAL A 7 15.17 -13.91 9.67
C VAL A 7 14.85 -12.60 8.94
N ALA A 8 13.68 -12.01 9.21
CA ALA A 8 13.30 -10.69 8.73
C ALA A 8 13.33 -9.69 9.90
N ASN A 9 14.13 -8.63 9.77
CA ASN A 9 14.10 -7.50 10.69
C ASN A 9 13.15 -6.44 10.14
N LEU A 10 12.17 -6.04 10.95
CA LEU A 10 11.10 -5.12 10.58
C LEU A 10 11.07 -3.96 11.58
N PRO A 11 12.05 -3.04 11.54
CA PRO A 11 12.11 -1.94 12.49
C PRO A 11 10.91 -0.99 12.30
N LEU A 12 10.38 -0.48 13.41
CA LEU A 12 9.37 0.58 13.37
C LEU A 12 10.05 1.91 13.03
N HIS A 13 9.68 2.50 11.89
CA HIS A 13 10.08 3.86 11.54
C HIS A 13 9.15 4.86 12.22
N TYR A 14 9.73 5.76 13.03
CA TYR A 14 9.00 6.83 13.69
C TYR A 14 9.00 8.10 12.82
N GLY A 15 8.03 8.98 13.06
CA GLY A 15 7.86 10.24 12.32
C GLY A 15 6.67 10.18 11.36
N ALA A 16 6.51 11.24 10.58
CA ALA A 16 5.45 11.36 9.59
C ALA A 16 6.05 11.66 8.22
N ALA A 17 5.38 11.18 7.16
CA ALA A 17 5.70 11.60 5.81
C ALA A 17 5.61 13.14 5.72
N PRO A 18 6.59 13.82 5.10
CA PRO A 18 6.51 15.25 4.88
C PRO A 18 5.20 15.62 4.17
N ARG A 19 4.53 16.70 4.61
CA ARG A 19 3.20 17.08 4.10
C ARG A 19 3.16 17.16 2.56
N TRP A 20 4.16 17.77 1.95
CA TRP A 20 4.26 17.91 0.50
C TRP A 20 4.28 16.55 -0.23
N LEU A 21 4.85 15.52 0.39
CA LEU A 21 4.92 14.18 -0.18
C LEU A 21 3.57 13.49 -0.02
N PHE A 22 3.02 13.53 1.19
CA PHE A 22 1.72 12.92 1.50
C PHE A 22 0.58 13.46 0.63
N GLU A 23 0.60 14.76 0.33
CA GLU A 23 -0.33 15.38 -0.63
C GLU A 23 -0.24 14.74 -2.02
N ARG A 24 0.97 14.49 -2.53
CA ARG A 24 1.18 13.81 -3.82
C ARG A 24 0.78 12.35 -3.79
N MET A 25 1.07 11.64 -2.70
CA MET A 25 0.66 10.25 -2.50
C MET A 25 -0.87 10.13 -2.53
N THR A 26 -1.57 11.07 -1.89
CA THR A 26 -3.04 11.10 -1.88
C THR A 26 -3.61 11.35 -3.28
N LEU A 27 -3.01 12.25 -4.06
CA LEU A 27 -3.42 12.47 -5.45
C LEU A 27 -3.23 11.22 -6.30
N LEU A 28 -2.10 10.52 -6.16
CA LEU A 28 -1.85 9.26 -6.87
C LEU A 28 -2.83 8.17 -6.45
N ALA A 29 -3.03 7.98 -5.14
CA ALA A 29 -3.98 7.01 -4.59
C ALA A 29 -5.39 7.23 -5.15
N ARG A 30 -5.82 8.49 -5.23
CA ARG A 30 -7.12 8.87 -5.81
C ARG A 30 -7.23 8.46 -7.27
N GLN A 31 -6.21 8.69 -8.10
CA GLN A 31 -6.26 8.32 -9.52
C GLN A 31 -6.33 6.81 -9.71
N ILE A 32 -5.54 6.05 -8.94
CA ILE A 32 -5.58 4.58 -8.98
C ILE A 32 -6.97 4.07 -8.57
N ALA A 33 -7.52 4.59 -7.47
CA ALA A 33 -8.86 4.22 -7.01
C ALA A 33 -9.93 4.55 -8.06
N LEU A 34 -9.86 5.73 -8.69
CA LEU A 34 -10.80 6.11 -9.75
C LEU A 34 -10.75 5.16 -10.95
N VAL A 35 -9.57 4.82 -11.45
CA VAL A 35 -9.42 3.89 -12.57
C VAL A 35 -9.98 2.51 -12.21
N VAL A 36 -9.75 2.01 -11.00
CA VAL A 36 -10.36 0.74 -10.54
C VAL A 36 -11.88 0.83 -10.56
N VAL A 37 -12.45 1.92 -10.05
CA VAL A 37 -13.91 2.11 -9.98
C VAL A 37 -14.52 2.29 -11.37
N GLU A 38 -13.87 3.04 -12.26
CA GLU A 38 -14.34 3.30 -13.63
C GLU A 38 -14.37 2.00 -14.46
N GLU A 39 -13.34 1.17 -14.35
CA GLU A 39 -13.21 -0.05 -15.14
C GLU A 39 -13.96 -1.25 -14.55
N GLN A 40 -14.10 -1.32 -13.22
CA GLN A 40 -14.54 -2.54 -12.53
C GLN A 40 -15.62 -2.31 -11.46
N GLY A 41 -16.01 -1.06 -11.24
CA GLY A 41 -17.02 -0.68 -10.26
C GLY A 41 -16.49 -0.56 -8.82
N PRO A 42 -17.30 0.02 -7.92
CA PRO A 42 -16.90 0.31 -6.54
C PRO A 42 -16.61 -0.94 -5.69
N MET A 43 -17.31 -2.06 -5.96
CA MET A 43 -17.08 -3.31 -5.23
C MET A 43 -15.68 -3.86 -5.49
N ALA A 44 -15.17 -3.74 -6.71
CA ALA A 44 -13.84 -4.21 -7.06
C ALA A 44 -12.71 -3.42 -6.37
N LEU A 45 -12.97 -2.18 -5.95
CA LEU A 45 -12.05 -1.42 -5.09
C LEU A 45 -12.09 -1.95 -3.65
N LEU A 46 -13.28 -2.22 -3.11
CA LEU A 46 -13.43 -2.76 -1.75
C LEU A 46 -12.79 -4.15 -1.60
N GLU A 47 -12.99 -5.04 -2.59
CA GLU A 47 -12.37 -6.37 -2.61
C GLU A 47 -10.84 -6.28 -2.63
N ARG A 48 -10.28 -5.36 -3.42
CA ARG A 48 -8.83 -5.10 -3.47
C ARG A 48 -8.27 -4.54 -2.18
N LEU A 49 -8.97 -3.60 -1.56
CA LEU A 49 -8.57 -3.05 -0.26
C LEU A 49 -8.67 -4.09 0.86
N ALA A 50 -9.53 -5.11 0.71
CA ALA A 50 -9.64 -6.23 1.64
C ALA A 50 -8.59 -7.32 1.40
N ASP A 51 -8.03 -7.42 0.20
CA ASP A 51 -6.93 -8.34 -0.10
C ASP A 51 -5.60 -7.82 0.51
N PRO A 52 -4.98 -8.54 1.45
CA PRO A 52 -3.80 -8.06 2.15
C PRO A 52 -2.57 -7.92 1.24
N PHE A 53 -2.44 -8.72 0.20
CA PHE A 53 -1.32 -8.62 -0.73
C PHE A 53 -1.48 -7.42 -1.66
N TRP A 54 -2.69 -7.20 -2.17
CA TRP A 54 -2.99 -6.05 -2.99
C TRP A 54 -2.86 -4.75 -2.20
N PHE A 55 -3.41 -4.70 -0.97
CA PHE A 55 -3.30 -3.53 -0.11
C PHE A 55 -1.83 -3.19 0.22
N GLN A 56 -1.00 -4.21 0.50
CA GLN A 56 0.43 -4.01 0.71
C GLN A 56 1.11 -3.47 -0.55
N ALA A 57 0.84 -4.06 -1.72
CA ALA A 57 1.42 -3.59 -2.99
C ALA A 57 0.99 -2.15 -3.32
N PHE A 58 -0.27 -1.81 -3.05
CA PHE A 58 -0.79 -0.45 -3.17
C PHE A 58 -0.06 0.52 -2.22
N GLY A 59 0.14 0.13 -0.96
CA GLY A 59 0.97 0.87 0.00
C GLY A 59 2.38 1.14 -0.54
N CYS A 60 3.07 0.11 -1.03
CA CYS A 60 4.41 0.24 -1.61
C CYS A 60 4.44 1.20 -2.80
N VAL A 61 3.46 1.14 -3.71
CA VAL A 61 3.34 2.08 -4.85
C VAL A 61 3.18 3.52 -4.39
N LEU A 62 2.46 3.73 -3.29
CA LEU A 62 2.30 5.05 -2.70
C LEU A 62 3.55 5.50 -1.92
N GLY A 63 4.55 4.66 -1.71
CA GLY A 63 5.75 4.97 -0.93
C GLY A 63 5.62 4.63 0.56
N PHE A 64 4.56 3.91 0.96
CA PHE A 64 4.51 3.21 2.24
C PHE A 64 5.20 1.86 2.07
N ASP A 65 6.53 1.88 2.03
CA ASP A 65 7.31 0.65 2.13
C ASP A 65 7.56 0.30 3.60
N TRP A 66 7.52 -0.99 3.88
CA TRP A 66 7.76 -1.55 5.21
C TRP A 66 9.27 -1.73 5.49
N HIS A 67 10.16 -1.35 4.55
CA HIS A 67 11.60 -1.22 4.83
C HIS A 67 12.34 -0.27 3.85
N SER A 68 12.30 1.05 4.09
CA SER A 68 13.31 2.00 3.54
C SER A 68 14.48 2.20 4.51
#